data_AF-Q4PMN4-F1
#
_entry.id   AF-Q4PMN4-F1
#
_cell.length_a   1.000
_cell.length_b   1.000
_cell.length_c   1.000
_cell.angle_alpha   90.00
_cell.angle_beta   90.00
_cell.angle_gamma   90.00
#
_symmetry.space_group_name_H-M   'P 1'
#
loop_
_entity.id
_entity.type
_entity.pdbx_description
1 polymer ?
#
loop_
_entity_poly.entity_id
_entity_poly.type
_entity_poly.pdbx_seq_one_letter_code
_entity_poly.pdbx_strand_id
1 'polypeptide(L)'
;MKATIPLCFIVAVAYAIAAKPLRATIIDNGELNPRCEKPNDCPGNQRTVFYYNRTAGCQQIRLGAGCSDNGNYQTLEECLKNCAPPPGKQV
;
A
#
# COMPACT_ATOMS: atom_id res chain seq x y z
N MET A 1 35.94 19.65 39.64
CA MET A 1 36.10 19.86 38.19
C MET A 1 34.74 20.24 37.63
N LYS A 2 34.53 21.49 37.18
CA LYS A 2 33.26 21.95 36.58
C LYS A 2 33.36 21.75 35.07
N ALA A 3 32.64 20.77 34.54
CA ALA A 3 32.61 20.51 33.10
C ALA A 3 31.67 21.53 32.43
N THR A 4 32.23 22.45 31.67
CA THR A 4 31.45 23.40 30.86
C THR A 4 31.21 22.77 29.51
N ILE A 5 30.01 22.25 29.28
CA ILE A 5 29.65 21.66 27.99
C ILE A 5 29.31 22.83 27.03
N PRO A 6 30.07 23.01 25.94
CA PRO A 6 29.81 24.07 24.96
C PRO A 6 28.43 23.94 24.32
N LEU A 7 27.74 25.08 24.17
CA LEU A 7 26.38 25.18 23.63
C LEU A 7 26.22 24.48 22.27
N CYS A 8 27.25 24.51 21.42
CA CYS A 8 27.25 23.85 20.12
C CYS A 8 27.08 22.33 20.24
N PHE A 9 27.61 21.70 21.29
CA PHE A 9 27.44 20.27 21.51
C PHE A 9 26.00 19.95 21.96
N ILE A 10 25.39 20.81 22.77
CA ILE A 10 23.97 20.65 23.17
C ILE A 10 23.07 20.77 21.94
N VAL A 11 23.34 21.75 21.07
CA VAL A 11 22.59 21.95 19.82
C VAL A 11 22.79 20.78 18.86
N ALA A 12 24.02 20.30 18.68
CA ALA A 12 24.30 19.16 17.80
C ALA A 12 23.64 17.88 18.31
N VAL A 13 23.66 17.63 19.62
CA VAL A 13 22.95 16.50 20.24
C VAL A 13 21.45 16.67 20.02
N ALA A 14 20.87 17.83 20.32
CA ALA A 14 19.45 18.13 20.10
C ALA A 14 19.00 17.92 18.64
N TYR A 15 19.84 18.29 17.67
CA TYR A 15 19.57 18.03 16.25
C TYR A 15 19.62 16.54 15.91
N ALA A 16 20.57 15.79 16.47
CA ALA A 16 20.69 14.35 16.24
C ALA A 16 19.51 13.55 16.84
N ILE A 17 19.00 13.94 18.02
CA ILE A 17 17.79 13.32 18.60
C ILE A 17 16.48 13.78 17.92
N ALA A 18 16.44 14.95 17.28
CA ALA A 18 15.26 15.44 16.55
C ALA A 18 15.17 14.92 15.11
N ALA A 19 16.27 14.43 14.54
CA ALA A 19 16.27 13.79 13.23
C ALA A 19 15.47 12.48 13.32
N LYS A 20 14.25 12.49 12.77
CA LYS A 20 13.50 11.25 12.55
C LYS A 20 14.37 10.35 11.67
N PRO A 21 14.62 9.09 12.06
CA PRO A 21 15.31 8.17 11.17
C PRO A 21 14.54 8.15 9.85
N LEU A 22 15.26 8.37 8.74
CA LEU A 22 14.73 8.15 7.41
C LEU A 22 14.20 6.71 7.43
N ARG A 23 12.88 6.52 7.48
CA ARG A 23 12.28 5.19 7.45
C ARG A 23 12.83 4.55 6.19
N ALA A 24 13.70 3.55 6.36
CA ALA A 24 14.15 2.74 5.24
C ALA A 24 12.88 2.27 4.53
N THR A 25 12.74 2.60 3.25
CA THR A 25 11.59 2.21 2.46
C THR A 25 11.61 0.69 2.38
N ILE A 26 10.87 0.01 3.27
CA ILE A 26 10.65 -1.41 3.17
C ILE A 26 9.76 -1.59 1.94
N ILE A 27 10.39 -1.84 0.80
CA ILE A 27 9.71 -2.35 -0.38
C ILE A 27 9.30 -3.77 0.01
N ASP A 28 8.04 -3.95 0.41
CA ASP A 28 7.48 -5.28 0.58
C ASP A 28 7.47 -5.96 -0.79
N ASN A 29 8.37 -6.92 -0.99
CA ASN A 29 8.40 -7.78 -2.16
C ASN A 29 7.46 -8.99 -1.99
N GLY A 30 6.59 -8.96 -0.98
CA GLY A 30 5.57 -9.97 -0.74
C GLY A 30 4.58 -10.07 -1.88
N GLU A 31 4.00 -11.27 -1.99
CA GLU A 31 2.96 -11.58 -2.96
C GLU A 31 1.73 -10.70 -2.71
N LEU A 32 1.17 -10.10 -3.78
CA LEU A 32 -0.06 -9.34 -3.64
C LEU A 32 -1.16 -10.25 -3.15
N ASN A 33 -2.03 -9.74 -2.27
CA ASN A 33 -3.29 -10.41 -1.96
C ASN A 33 -4.02 -10.71 -3.29
N PRO A 34 -4.27 -11.98 -3.65
CA PRO A 34 -4.87 -12.34 -4.93
C PRO A 34 -6.25 -11.69 -5.16
N ARG A 35 -6.96 -11.35 -4.08
CA ARG A 35 -8.25 -10.63 -4.12
C ARG A 35 -8.12 -9.19 -4.59
N CYS A 36 -6.91 -8.64 -4.61
CA CYS A 36 -6.60 -7.32 -5.14
C CYS A 36 -6.12 -7.37 -6.60
N GLU A 37 -5.80 -8.55 -7.14
CA GLU A 37 -5.31 -8.66 -8.51
C GLU A 37 -6.45 -8.65 -9.54
N LYS A 38 -6.14 -8.16 -10.74
CA LYS A 38 -7.07 -8.19 -11.87
C LYS A 38 -7.33 -9.67 -12.24
N PRO A 39 -8.60 -10.10 -12.36
CA PRO A 39 -8.92 -11.41 -12.92
C PRO A 39 -8.46 -11.54 -14.36
N ASN A 40 -8.37 -12.78 -14.83
CA ASN A 40 -8.17 -13.05 -16.26
C ASN A 40 -9.29 -12.42 -17.09
N ASP A 41 -8.94 -11.95 -18.28
CA ASP A 41 -9.92 -11.35 -19.19
C ASP A 41 -10.98 -12.39 -19.57
N CYS A 42 -12.19 -12.16 -19.08
CA CYS A 42 -13.36 -12.98 -19.36
C CYS A 42 -14.53 -12.05 -19.67
N PRO A 43 -14.70 -11.66 -20.95
CA PRO A 43 -15.74 -10.73 -21.34
C PRO A 43 -17.14 -11.25 -21.02
N GLY A 44 -17.96 -10.41 -20.40
CA GLY A 44 -19.35 -10.69 -20.12
C GLY A 44 -19.93 -9.75 -19.07
N ASN A 45 -21.19 -9.96 -18.70
CA ASN A 45 -21.97 -9.03 -17.89
C ASN A 45 -22.66 -9.66 -16.69
N GLN A 46 -22.26 -10.88 -16.29
CA GLN A 46 -22.97 -11.65 -15.26
C GLN A 46 -22.62 -11.20 -13.84
N ARG A 47 -21.37 -10.78 -13.62
CA ARG A 47 -20.91 -10.30 -12.31
C ARG A 47 -20.04 -9.06 -12.49
N THR A 48 -20.14 -8.13 -11.55
CA THR A 48 -19.23 -6.99 -11.43
C THR A 48 -18.43 -7.15 -10.15
N VAL A 49 -17.11 -7.04 -10.22
CA VAL A 49 -16.21 -7.08 -9.06
C VAL A 49 -15.20 -5.94 -9.12
N PHE A 50 -14.55 -5.67 -7.99
CA PHE A 50 -13.54 -4.63 -7.82
C PHE A 50 -12.17 -5.24 -7.51
N TYR A 51 -11.16 -4.82 -8.28
CA TYR A 51 -9.76 -5.19 -8.10
C TYR A 51 -8.89 -3.93 -7.99
N TYR A 52 -7.65 -4.07 -7.54
CA TYR A 52 -6.71 -2.96 -7.40
C TYR A 52 -5.79 -2.84 -8.61
N ASN A 53 -5.89 -1.72 -9.32
CA ASN A 53 -4.94 -1.30 -10.32
C ASN A 53 -3.87 -0.42 -9.67
N ARG A 54 -2.58 -0.75 -9.87
CA ARG A 54 -1.46 -0.03 -9.24
C ARG A 54 -1.38 1.44 -9.63
N THR A 55 -1.85 1.80 -10.82
CA THR A 55 -1.81 3.18 -11.36
C THR A 55 -3.13 3.92 -11.14
N ALA A 56 -4.26 3.20 -11.14
CA ALA A 56 -5.60 3.77 -11.12
C ALA A 56 -6.38 3.51 -9.82
N GLY A 57 -5.79 2.83 -8.83
CA GLY A 57 -6.48 2.41 -7.62
C GLY A 57 -7.53 1.33 -7.88
N CYS A 58 -8.56 1.25 -7.05
CA CYS A 58 -9.62 0.26 -7.23
C CYS A 58 -10.44 0.52 -8.50
N GLN A 59 -10.57 -0.51 -9.35
CA GLN A 59 -11.26 -0.49 -10.62
C GLN A 59 -12.33 -1.59 -10.66
N GLN A 60 -13.43 -1.34 -11.39
CA GLN A 60 -14.47 -2.34 -11.63
C GLN A 60 -14.20 -3.13 -12.91
N ILE A 61 -14.58 -4.41 -12.92
CA ILE A 61 -14.60 -5.26 -14.12
C ILE A 61 -15.88 -6.08 -14.17
N ARG A 62 -16.44 -6.27 -15.37
CA ARG A 62 -17.57 -7.18 -15.61
C ARG A 62 -17.05 -8.49 -16.16
N LEU A 63 -17.49 -9.59 -15.57
CA LEU A 63 -17.07 -10.95 -15.90
C LEU A 63 -18.21 -11.75 -16.52
N GLY A 64 -17.85 -12.63 -17.45
CA GLY A 64 -18.73 -13.65 -18.02
C GLY A 64 -19.05 -14.79 -17.07
N ALA A 65 -19.91 -15.69 -17.55
CA ALA A 65 -20.34 -16.89 -16.82
C ALA A 65 -19.19 -17.86 -16.59
N GLY A 66 -19.13 -18.46 -15.39
CA GLY A 66 -18.16 -19.52 -15.08
C GLY A 66 -16.71 -19.06 -14.89
N CYS A 67 -16.48 -17.75 -14.86
CA CYS A 67 -15.14 -17.18 -14.69
C CYS A 67 -14.78 -17.00 -13.21
N SER A 68 -13.51 -17.26 -12.89
CA SER A 68 -12.94 -16.91 -11.59
C SER A 68 -12.84 -15.40 -11.46
N ASP A 69 -13.26 -14.88 -10.31
CA ASP A 69 -13.09 -13.48 -9.93
C ASP A 69 -11.93 -13.29 -8.93
N ASN A 70 -11.13 -14.33 -8.68
CA ASN A 70 -10.05 -14.34 -7.67
C ASN A 70 -10.52 -13.99 -6.24
N GLY A 71 -11.83 -14.08 -5.97
CA GLY A 71 -12.41 -13.58 -4.72
C GLY A 71 -12.35 -12.05 -4.61
N ASN A 72 -12.29 -11.33 -5.73
CA ASN A 72 -12.35 -9.88 -5.76
C ASN A 72 -13.58 -9.34 -5.01
N TYR A 73 -13.47 -8.08 -4.61
CA TYR A 73 -14.45 -7.44 -3.75
C TYR A 73 -15.72 -7.10 -4.52
N GLN A 74 -16.86 -7.13 -3.84
CA GLN A 74 -18.15 -6.80 -4.46
C GLN A 74 -18.43 -5.30 -4.42
N THR A 75 -17.68 -4.55 -3.59
CA THR A 75 -17.82 -3.11 -3.44
C THR A 75 -16.48 -2.38 -3.57
N LEU A 76 -16.55 -1.12 -4.00
CA LEU A 76 -15.40 -0.22 -4.04
C LEU A 76 -14.78 -0.02 -2.66
N GLU A 77 -15.61 0.10 -1.61
CA GLU A 77 -15.15 0.32 -0.23
C GLU A 77 -14.30 -0.84 0.28
N GLU A 78 -14.74 -2.08 0.06
CA GLU A 78 -13.97 -3.26 0.45
C GLU A 78 -12.63 -3.32 -0.29
N CYS A 79 -12.59 -3.00 -1.58
CA CYS A 79 -11.33 -2.92 -2.31
C CYS A 79 -10.40 -1.85 -1.74
N LEU A 80 -10.91 -0.63 -1.49
CA LEU A 80 -10.12 0.48 -0.94
C LEU A 80 -9.58 0.16 0.46
N LYS A 81 -10.38 -0.52 1.28
CA LYS A 81 -10.02 -0.93 2.64
C LYS A 81 -8.93 -2.00 2.66
N ASN A 82 -8.92 -2.91 1.71
CA ASN A 82 -8.07 -4.11 1.77
C ASN A 82 -6.88 -4.12 0.80
N CYS A 83 -6.88 -3.26 -0.23
CA CYS A 83 -5.84 -3.24 -1.25
C CYS A 83 -4.97 -1.97 -1.24
N ALA A 84 -5.30 -0.98 -0.42
CA ALA A 84 -4.54 0.25 -0.32
C ALA A 84 -3.60 0.24 0.90
N PRO A 85 -2.33 0.69 0.77
CA PRO A 85 -1.65 1.05 -0.48
C PRO A 85 -0.83 -0.13 -1.05
N PRO A 86 -0.38 -0.05 -2.31
CA PRO A 86 0.40 -1.11 -2.94
C PRO A 86 1.67 -1.42 -2.13
N PRO A 87 2.20 -2.66 -2.21
CA PRO A 87 3.55 -2.96 -1.74
C PRO A 87 4.51 -1.93 -2.36
N GLY A 88 5.20 -1.16 -1.51
CA GLY A 88 6.06 -0.05 -1.91
C GLY A 88 5.53 1.36 -1.63
N LYS A 89 4.32 1.55 -1.06
CA LYS A 89 4.01 2.82 -0.39
C LYS A 89 4.61 2.83 1.02
N GLN A 90 5.41 3.86 1.26
CA GLN A 90 5.91 4.22 2.57
C GLN A 90 4.71 4.43 3.52
N VAL A 91 4.61 3.59 4.56
CA VAL A 91 3.75 3.85 5.73
C VAL A 91 4.51 4.63 6.80
#